data_AF-A0A2V7Y2G5-F1
#
_entry.id   AF-A0A2V7Y2G5-F1
#
_cell.length_a   1.000
_cell.length_b   1.000
_cell.length_c   1.000
_cell.angle_alpha   90.00
_cell.angle_beta   90.00
_cell.angle_gamma   90.00
#
_symmetry.space_group_name_H-M   'P 1'
#
loop_
_entity.id
_entity.type
_entity.pdbx_description
1 polymer ?
#
loop_
_entity_poly.entity_id
_entity_poly.type
_entity_poly.pdbx_seq_one_letter_code
_entity_poly.pdbx_strand_id
1 'polypeptide(L)'
;MDQGQNPAGGGLSRRLAAGDQRLDYEIYRDAARTQTWSAGSSAVRYISTAGITSTNQLTVYGRIPPGQEVASGTYSDIVTATVDF
;
A
#
# COMPACT_ATOMS: atom_id res chain seq x y z
N MET A 1 -2.95 4.58 -4.90
CA MET A 1 -3.34 3.17 -4.69
C MET A 1 -4.54 3.13 -3.77
N ASP A 2 -5.53 2.30 -4.04
CA ASP A 2 -6.70 2.15 -3.17
C ASP A 2 -6.34 1.46 -1.83
N GLN A 3 -7.36 1.20 -1.02
CA GLN A 3 -7.22 0.62 0.31
C GLN A 3 -7.30 -0.92 0.35
N GLY A 4 -7.12 -1.53 -0.82
CA GLY A 4 -7.29 -2.96 -0.99
C GLY A 4 -8.76 -3.41 -0.85
N GLN A 5 -8.96 -4.72 -0.86
CA GLN A 5 -10.29 -5.33 -0.72
C GLN A 5 -10.75 -5.43 0.74
N ASN A 6 -9.84 -5.20 1.69
CA ASN A 6 -10.12 -5.31 3.13
C ASN A 6 -9.62 -4.06 3.89
N PRO A 7 -10.18 -2.87 3.65
CA PRO A 7 -9.69 -1.62 4.23
C PRO A 7 -9.68 -1.65 5.76
N ALA A 8 -8.62 -1.10 6.37
CA ALA A 8 -8.55 -0.88 7.83
C ALA A 8 -9.30 0.41 8.20
N GLY A 9 -9.98 0.40 9.34
CA GLY A 9 -10.45 1.63 9.99
C GLY A 9 -9.41 2.10 11.00
N GLY A 10 -9.21 3.42 11.15
CA GLY A 10 -8.42 3.96 12.27
C GLY A 10 -6.95 4.32 11.99
N GLY A 11 -6.57 4.63 10.75
CA GLY A 11 -5.27 5.27 10.44
C GLY A 11 -4.25 4.34 9.75
N LEU A 12 -4.43 3.02 9.86
CA LEU A 12 -3.91 2.09 8.87
C LEU A 12 -4.94 1.94 7.77
N SER A 13 -4.47 1.80 6.54
CA SER A 13 -5.32 1.98 5.39
C SER A 13 -5.70 0.64 4.73
N ARG A 14 -4.96 -0.45 4.99
CA ARG A 14 -5.16 -1.76 4.34
C ARG A 14 -5.02 -2.94 5.31
N ARG A 15 -5.67 -4.06 4.99
CA ARG A 15 -5.56 -5.33 5.73
C ARG A 15 -5.44 -6.51 4.79
N LEU A 16 -4.58 -7.46 5.12
CA LEU A 16 -4.60 -8.79 4.56
C LEU A 16 -5.69 -9.60 5.26
N ALA A 17 -6.32 -10.52 4.54
CA ALA A 17 -7.42 -11.33 5.06
C ALA A 17 -7.12 -12.83 4.97
N ALA A 18 -7.57 -13.57 5.98
CA ALA A 18 -7.65 -15.03 6.01
C ALA A 18 -8.93 -15.43 6.78
N GLY A 19 -10.01 -15.76 6.07
CA GLY A 19 -11.33 -15.94 6.69
C GLY A 19 -11.78 -14.65 7.40
N ASP A 20 -12.05 -14.74 8.71
CA ASP A 20 -12.39 -13.59 9.56
C ASP A 20 -11.18 -12.88 10.18
N GLN A 21 -9.99 -13.47 10.07
CA GLN A 21 -8.77 -12.87 10.59
C GLN A 21 -8.31 -11.72 9.68
N ARG A 22 -7.80 -10.65 10.30
CA ARG A 22 -7.31 -9.46 9.59
C ARG A 22 -5.94 -9.09 10.10
N LEU A 23 -5.02 -8.88 9.17
CA LEU A 23 -3.64 -8.49 9.44
C LEU A 23 -3.36 -7.16 8.75
N ASP A 24 -3.23 -6.10 9.52
CA ASP A 24 -2.99 -4.76 9.03
C ASP A 24 -1.62 -4.65 8.36
N TYR A 25 -1.57 -3.86 7.29
CA TYR A 25 -0.33 -3.54 6.59
C TYR A 25 -0.42 -2.17 5.93
N GLU A 26 0.72 -1.67 5.47
CA GLU A 26 0.80 -0.41 4.75
C GLU A 26 1.84 -0.46 3.62
N ILE A 27 1.62 0.34 2.57
CA ILE A 27 2.53 0.49 1.44
C ILE A 27 3.06 1.92 1.41
N TYR A 28 4.37 2.03 1.24
CA TYR A 28 5.12 3.28 1.24
C TYR A 28 5.86 3.48 -0.08
N ARG A 29 6.12 4.75 -0.43
CA ARG A 29 6.88 5.14 -1.63
C ARG A 29 8.37 5.33 -1.38
N ASP A 30 8.78 5.34 -0.12
CA ASP A 30 10.17 5.53 0.31
C ASP A 30 10.67 4.36 1.15
N ALA A 31 11.96 4.07 1.06
CA ALA A 31 12.59 2.97 1.79
C ALA A 31 12.53 3.13 3.31
N ALA A 32 12.49 4.37 3.81
CA ALA A 32 12.34 4.68 5.23
C ALA A 32 10.90 4.47 5.74
N ARG A 33 9.93 4.23 4.85
CA ARG A 33 8.51 3.98 5.15
C ARG A 33 7.87 5.13 5.93
N THR A 34 8.14 6.34 5.48
CA THR A 34 7.64 7.57 6.10
C THR A 34 6.48 8.19 5.32
N GLN A 35 6.36 7.85 4.04
CA GLN A 35 5.35 8.39 3.14
C GLN A 35 4.49 7.27 2.57
N THR A 36 3.25 7.19 3.06
CA THR A 36 2.28 6.20 2.59
C THR A 36 1.86 6.47 1.15
N TRP A 37 1.53 5.40 0.43
CA TRP A 37 1.01 5.49 -0.93
C TRP A 37 -0.50 5.26 -0.91
N SER A 38 -1.28 6.34 -0.89
CA SER A 38 -2.75 6.29 -0.79
C SER A 38 -3.43 6.85 -2.04
N ALA A 39 -4.76 6.80 -2.10
CA ALA A 39 -5.60 7.40 -3.14
C ALA A 39 -6.27 8.69 -2.66
N GLY A 40 -7.02 9.36 -3.55
CA GLY A 40 -7.80 10.56 -3.23
C GLY A 40 -6.94 11.79 -3.00
N SER A 41 -7.26 12.59 -1.98
CA SER A 41 -6.51 13.81 -1.62
C SER A 41 -5.06 13.53 -1.20
N SER A 42 -4.74 12.29 -0.84
CA SER A 42 -3.39 11.82 -0.50
C SER A 42 -2.73 11.05 -1.66
N ALA A 43 -3.28 11.16 -2.88
CA ALA A 43 -2.66 10.59 -4.07
C ALA A 43 -1.26 11.17 -4.28
N VAL A 44 -0.34 10.29 -4.68
CA VAL A 44 1.05 10.65 -4.91
C VAL A 44 1.20 11.19 -6.33
N ARG A 45 1.69 12.42 -6.47
CA ARG A 45 2.16 12.95 -7.75
C ARG A 45 3.61 12.51 -7.96
N TYR A 46 3.87 11.79 -9.05
CA TYR A 46 5.21 11.47 -9.51
C TYR A 46 5.58 12.39 -10.67
N ILE A 47 6.78 12.96 -10.64
CA ILE A 47 7.33 13.77 -11.74
C ILE A 47 8.60 13.06 -12.22
N SER A 48 8.57 12.57 -13.45
CA SER A 48 9.73 11.94 -14.07
C SER A 48 10.81 12.97 -14.33
N THR A 49 12.05 12.66 -13.95
CA THR A 49 13.25 13.45 -14.29
C THR A 49 14.00 12.86 -15.49
N ALA A 50 13.66 11.65 -15.92
CA ALA A 50 14.35 10.92 -16.99
C ALA A 50 13.78 11.22 -18.40
N GLY A 51 12.73 12.06 -18.49
CA GLY A 51 12.09 12.45 -19.74
C GLY A 51 10.96 11.49 -20.14
N ILE A 52 10.02 11.99 -20.95
CA ILE A 52 8.73 11.33 -21.27
C ILE A 52 8.90 9.99 -22.02
N THR A 53 10.03 9.80 -22.71
CA THR A 53 10.34 8.62 -23.52
C THR A 53 11.09 7.52 -22.76
N SER A 54 11.42 7.76 -21.49
CA SER A 54 12.17 6.82 -20.65
C SER A 54 11.26 5.95 -19.79
N THR A 55 11.70 4.73 -19.48
CA THR A 55 11.02 3.87 -18.51
C THR A 55 11.13 4.45 -17.12
N ASN A 56 9.98 4.69 -16.48
CA ASN A 56 9.92 5.15 -15.09
C ASN A 56 9.67 3.95 -14.17
N GLN A 57 10.64 3.63 -13.31
CA GLN A 57 10.48 2.59 -12.30
C GLN A 57 9.97 3.18 -10.99
N LEU A 58 8.82 2.67 -10.53
CA LEU A 58 8.20 3.03 -9.26
C LEU A 58 8.37 1.88 -8.26
N THR A 59 9.22 2.09 -7.25
CA THR A 59 9.46 1.08 -6.22
C THR A 59 8.48 1.26 -5.06
N VAL A 60 7.91 0.16 -4.57
CA VAL A 60 6.97 0.15 -3.44
C VAL A 60 7.57 -0.61 -2.27
N TYR A 61 7.26 -0.16 -1.05
CA TYR A 61 7.77 -0.76 0.18
C TYR A 61 6.60 -1.14 1.08
N GLY A 62 6.38 -2.43 1.31
CA GLY A 62 5.38 -2.93 2.24
C GLY A 62 5.89 -2.98 3.69
N ARG A 63 4.96 -2.91 4.65
CA ARG A 63 5.23 -3.21 6.07
C ARG A 63 3.98 -3.78 6.75
N ILE A 64 4.18 -4.83 7.53
CA ILE A 64 3.24 -5.30 8.54
C ILE A 64 3.72 -4.77 9.89
N PRO A 65 2.93 -3.95 10.62
CA PRO A 65 3.27 -3.53 11.97
C PRO A 65 3.34 -4.72 12.94
N PRO A 66 4.28 -4.70 13.91
CA PRO A 66 4.37 -5.76 14.92
C PRO A 66 3.22 -5.68 15.92
N GLY A 67 3.03 -6.75 16.70
CA GLY A 67 2.06 -6.78 17.82
C GLY A 67 0.62 -7.08 17.43
N GLN A 68 0.40 -7.63 16.23
CA GLN A 68 -0.92 -8.09 15.80
C GLN A 68 -1.10 -9.56 16.16
N GLU A 69 -2.04 -9.85 17.06
CA GLU A 69 -2.38 -11.22 17.45
C GLU A 69 -3.37 -11.82 16.45
N VAL A 70 -2.85 -12.59 15.49
CA VAL A 70 -3.64 -13.28 14.48
C VAL A 70 -3.20 -14.75 14.38
N ALA A 71 -4.10 -15.61 13.93
CA ALA A 71 -3.76 -17.03 13.72
C ALA A 71 -2.67 -17.18 12.63
N SER A 72 -1.85 -18.21 12.76
CA SER A 72 -0.90 -18.56 11.69
C SER A 72 -1.63 -19.00 10.42
N GLY A 73 -1.13 -18.59 9.27
CA GLY A 73 -1.75 -18.91 7.99
C GLY A 73 -1.33 -17.95 6.89
N THR A 74 -1.88 -18.18 5.70
CA THR A 74 -1.69 -17.29 4.55
C THR A 74 -2.76 -16.21 4.56
N TYR A 75 -2.31 -14.95 4.53
CA TYR A 75 -3.17 -13.79 4.40
C TYR A 75 -2.92 -13.11 3.07
N SER A 76 -3.98 -12.67 2.40
CA SER A 76 -3.88 -12.00 1.09
C SER A 76 -4.75 -10.76 1.02
N ASP A 77 -4.37 -9.81 0.18
CA ASP A 77 -5.17 -8.65 -0.21
C ASP A 77 -4.86 -8.31 -1.67
N ILE A 78 -5.78 -7.60 -2.34
CA ILE A 78 -5.61 -7.12 -3.71
C ILE A 78 -5.73 -5.61 -3.68
N VAL A 79 -4.67 -4.91 -4.09
CA VAL A 79 -4.59 -3.44 -4.14
C VAL A 79 -4.56 -2.96 -5.59
N THR A 80 -5.40 -1.98 -5.91
CA THR A 80 -5.44 -1.37 -7.23
C THR A 80 -4.54 -0.14 -7.29
N ALA A 81 -3.66 -0.11 -8.30
CA ALA A 81 -2.84 1.04 -8.63
C ALA A 81 -3.36 1.73 -9.90
N THR A 82 -3.85 2.96 -9.74
CA THR A 82 -4.25 3.82 -10.86
C THR A 82 -3.11 4.75 -11.24
N VAL A 83 -2.86 4.88 -12.54
CA VAL A 83 -1.89 5.81 -13.11
C VAL A 83 -2.64 6.74 -14.05
N ASP A 84 -2.61 8.02 -13.74
CA ASP A 84 -3.25 9.09 -14.52
C ASP A 84 -2.16 10.02 -15.09
N PHE A 85 -2.39 10.55 -16.31
CA PHE A 85 -1.44 11.37 -17.07
C PHE A 85 -1.98 12.78 -17.33
#